data_AF-A0A2N1RS68-F1
#
_entry.id   AF-A0A2N1RS68-F1
#
_cell.length_a   1.000
_cell.length_b   1.000
_cell.length_c   1.000
_cell.angle_alpha   90.00
_cell.angle_beta   90.00
_cell.angle_gamma   90.00
#
_symmetry.space_group_name_H-M   'P 1'
#
loop_
_entity.id
_entity.type
_entity.pdbx_description
1 polymer ?
#
loop_
_entity_poly.entity_id
_entity_poly.type
_entity_poly.pdbx_seq_one_letter_code
_entity_poly.pdbx_strand_id
1 'polypeptide(L)' 'MSMPGMGELVIIFLIVLVIFGAGKIPKIAKDMGSGIREFKKAISGESDDKKEDK' A
#
# COMPACT_ATOMS: atom_id res chain seq x y z
N MET A 1 1.71 -7.28 -28.30
CA MET A 1 2.44 -6.42 -27.36
C MET A 1 2.78 -7.28 -26.15
N SER A 2 4.04 -7.65 -26.00
CA SER A 2 4.47 -8.60 -24.97
C SER A 2 4.46 -7.88 -23.62
N MET A 3 3.64 -8.35 -22.68
CA MET A 3 3.75 -7.90 -21.28
C MET A 3 5.14 -8.26 -20.76
N PRO A 4 5.79 -7.37 -19.99
CA PRO A 4 7.05 -7.70 -19.36
C PRO A 4 6.89 -8.94 -18.49
N GLY A 5 7.83 -9.86 -18.60
CA GLY A 5 7.81 -11.11 -17.83
C GLY A 5 7.96 -10.84 -16.33
N MET A 6 7.58 -11.81 -15.50
CA MET A 6 7.72 -11.71 -14.05
C MET A 6 9.16 -11.36 -13.62
N GLY A 7 10.18 -11.83 -14.36
CA GLY A 7 11.58 -11.50 -14.09
C GLY A 7 11.93 -10.02 -14.30
N GLU A 8 11.39 -9.38 -15.33
CA GLU A 8 11.63 -7.96 -15.61
C GLU A 8 10.97 -7.07 -14.56
N LEU A 9 9.75 -7.43 -14.13
CA LEU A 9 9.05 -6.72 -13.05
C LEU A 9 9.84 -6.75 -11.73
N VAL A 10 10.47 -7.88 -11.40
CA VAL A 10 11.31 -7.99 -10.19
C VAL A 10 12.54 -7.09 -10.27
N ILE A 11 13.19 -7.00 -11.44
CA ILE A 11 14.35 -6.12 -11.64
C ILE A 11 13.95 -4.65 -11.50
N ILE A 12 12.84 -4.25 -12.12
CA ILE A 12 12.30 -2.89 -11.99
C ILE A 12 11.99 -2.58 -10.52
N PHE A 13 11.34 -3.51 -9.82
CA PHE A 13 11.04 -3.35 -8.40
C PHE A 13 12.30 -3.18 -7.56
N LEU A 14 13.35 -3.97 -7.81
CA LEU A 14 14.64 -3.82 -7.13
C LEU A 14 15.26 -2.43 -7.35
N ILE A 15 15.25 -1.91 -8.58
CA ILE A 15 15.76 -0.56 -8.87
C ILE A 15 14.98 0.50 -8.09
N VAL A 16 13.65 0.40 -8.07
CA VAL A 16 12.79 1.28 -7.28
C VAL A 16 13.13 1.17 -5.79
N LEU A 17 13.33 -0.04 -5.26
CA LEU A 17 13.72 -0.22 -3.86
C LEU A 17 15.10 0.37 -3.54
N VAL A 18 16.05 0.41 -4.47
CA VAL A 18 17.36 1.05 -4.26
C VAL A 18 17.22 2.58 -4.20
N ILE A 19 16.43 3.17 -5.11
CA ILE A 19 16.23 4.63 -5.17
C ILE A 19 15.42 5.13 -3.97
N PHE A 20 14.30 4.46 -3.66
CA PHE A 20 13.40 4.88 -2.60
C PHE A 20 13.80 4.30 -1.24
N GLY A 21 14.49 3.18 -1.20
CA GLY A 21 14.79 2.42 0.01
C GLY A 21 13.67 1.45 0.39
N ALA A 22 14.02 0.25 0.86
CA ALA A 22 13.08 -0.80 1.23
C ALA A 22 12.06 -0.40 2.32
N GLY A 23 12.41 0.58 3.16
CA GLY A 23 11.53 1.09 4.22
C GLY A 23 10.54 2.18 3.77
N LYS A 24 10.77 2.88 2.64
CA LYS A 24 9.88 3.98 2.23
C LYS A 24 8.58 3.48 1.61
N ILE A 25 8.63 2.42 0.81
CA ILE A 25 7.44 1.78 0.22
C ILE A 25 6.41 1.37 1.29
N PRO A 26 6.77 0.59 2.33
CA PRO A 26 5.80 0.18 3.36
C PRO A 26 5.33 1.36 4.21
N LYS A 27 6.17 2.38 4.44
CA LYS A 27 5.77 3.59 5.16
C LYS A 27 4.70 4.37 4.40
N ILE A 28 4.93 4.64 3.11
CA ILE A 28 3.95 5.32 2.24
C ILE A 28 2.67 4.48 2.12
N ALA A 29 2.78 3.16 1.96
CA ALA A 29 1.62 2.29 1.90
C ALA A 29 0.81 2.28 3.20
N LYS A 30 1.46 2.35 4.36
CA LYS A 30 0.80 2.42 5.67
C LYS A 30 0.08 3.76 5.85
N ASP A 31 0.74 4.87 5.53
CA ASP A 31 0.19 6.21 5.66
C ASP A 31 -0.99 6.40 4.68
N MET A 32 -0.80 6.00 3.43
CA MET A 32 -1.84 6.05 2.40
C MET A 32 -3.01 5.08 2.71
N GLY A 33 -2.71 3.88 3.21
CA GLY A 33 -3.71 2.88 3.58
C GLY A 33 -4.60 3.33 4.74
N SER A 34 -4.01 4.00 5.73
CA SER A 34 -4.75 4.59 6.85
C SER A 34 -5.68 5.70 6.37
N GLY A 35 -5.19 6.61 5.51
CA GLY A 35 -6.00 7.67 4.91
C GLY A 35 -7.13 7.14 4.02
N ILE A 36 -6.88 6.13 3.19
CA ILE A 36 -7.93 5.48 2.38
C ILE A 36 -8.97 4.79 3.28
N ARG A 37 -8.54 4.15 4.37
CA ARG A 37 -9.46 3.50 5.33
C ARG A 37 -10.36 4.52 6.01
N GLU A 38 -9.81 5.65 6.47
CA GLU A 38 -10.58 6.74 7.07
C GLU A 38 -11.52 7.40 6.07
N PHE A 39 -11.04 7.66 4.85
CA PHE A 39 -11.86 8.18 3.76
C PHE A 39 -13.05 7.27 3.47
N LYS A 40 -12.80 5.95 3.38
CA LYS A 40 -13.85 4.95 3.18
C LYS A 40 -14.87 4.93 4.32
N LYS A 41 -14.44 5.04 5.58
CA LYS A 41 -15.34 5.10 6.73
C LYS A 41 -16.25 6.33 6.68
N ALA A 42 -15.67 7.51 6.38
CA ALA A 42 -16.42 8.76 6.31
C ALA A 42 -17.49 8.75 5.22
N ILE A 43 -17.19 8.18 4.04
CA ILE A 43 -18.16 8.08 2.93
C ILE A 43 -19.19 6.96 3.12
N SER A 44 -18.83 5.87 3.79
CA SER A 44 -19.75 4.75 4.03
C SER A 44 -20.65 4.95 5.26
N GLY A 45 -20.44 6.01 6.05
CA GLY A 45 -21.20 6.27 7.29
C GLY A 45 -20.98 5.22 8.37
N GLU A 46 -20.00 4.33 8.19
CA GLU A 46 -19.67 3.24 9.11
C GLU A 46 -18.78 3.83 10.20
N SER A 47 -19.43 4.31 11.28
CA SER A 47 -18.74 4.60 12.54
C SER A 47 -18.27 3.27 13.11
N ASP A 48 -16.97 3.13 13.32
CA ASP A 48 -16.30 1.86 13.66
C ASP A 48 -16.61 1.45 15.12
N ASP A 49 -17.87 1.11 15.42
CA ASP A 49 -18.22 0.24 16.55
C ASP A 49 -17.93 -1.21 16.13
N LYS A 50 -16.66 -1.60 16.10
CA LYS A 50 -16.26 -3.02 16.11
C LYS A 50 -14.79 -3.21 16.46
N LYS A 51 -14.64 -3.79 17.66
CA LYS A 51 -13.57 -4.69 18.12
C LYS A 51 -12.26 -4.05 18.59
N GLU A 52 -12.31 -3.60 19.84
CA GLU A 52 -11.51 -4.26 20.87
C GLU A 52 -11.79 -5.78 20.80
N ASP A 53 -10.78 -6.57 20.45
CA ASP A 53 -10.74 -8.00 20.80
C ASP A 53 -9.25 -8.39 20.83
N LYS A 54 -8.68 -8.21 22.03
CA LYS A 54 -7.41 -8.74 22.58
C LYS A 54 -6.10 -8.54 21.81
#